data_AF-A0A950V0R4-F1
#
_entry.id   AF-A0A950V0R4-F1
#
_cell.length_a   1.000
_cell.length_b   1.000
_cell.length_c   1.000
_cell.angle_alpha   90.00
_cell.angle_beta   90.00
_cell.angle_gamma   90.00
#
_symmetry.space_group_name_H-M   'P 1'
#
loop_
_entity.id
_entity.type
_entity.pdbx_description
1 polymer ?
#
loop_
_entity_poly.entity_id
_entity_poly.type
_entity_poly.pdbx_seq_one_letter_code
_entity_poly.pdbx_strand_id
1 'polypeptide(L)'
;MHLIELYKSIQGESSFAGLPCIFIRLAGCNLRCSWCDSEYTFTGGRKMSLDEVMQEVRKLAPVKLVEITGGEPMLQEREVIPLMELLLAEGYEVLLETSGERPLASVPPQVHKIVDVKCPGSGEGGGFRLENLTVLTAGDEVKFVLANRADYDFAREFMSRHKLTDKTPNVLFSPA
;
A
#
# COMPACT_ATOMS: atom_id res chain seq x y z
N MET A 1 8.29 15.21 1.67
CA MET A 1 7.76 14.19 0.76
C MET A 1 7.20 14.82 -0.50
N HIS A 2 7.11 14.06 -1.59
CA HIS A 2 6.51 14.45 -2.87
C HIS A 2 5.13 13.79 -2.98
N LEU A 3 4.07 14.61 -2.96
CA LEU A 3 2.68 14.20 -3.09
C LEU A 3 2.18 14.40 -4.51
N ILE A 4 1.46 13.43 -5.05
CA ILE A 4 0.65 13.59 -6.27
C ILE A 4 -0.70 14.20 -5.91
N GLU A 5 -1.40 13.62 -4.95
CA GLU A 5 -2.75 14.02 -4.56
C GLU A 5 -3.04 13.70 -3.09
N LEU A 6 -3.91 14.50 -2.47
CA LEU A 6 -4.44 14.28 -1.13
C LEU A 6 -5.92 14.69 -1.14
N TYR A 7 -6.82 13.74 -0.90
CA TYR A 7 -8.25 13.96 -1.04
C TYR A 7 -9.05 12.94 -0.23
N LYS A 8 -10.34 13.22 -0.04
CA LYS A 8 -11.30 12.31 0.58
C LYS A 8 -12.13 11.60 -0.50
N SER A 9 -12.27 10.29 -0.40
CA SER A 9 -13.09 9.46 -1.28
C SER A 9 -13.65 8.26 -0.49
N ILE A 10 -14.03 7.20 -1.18
CA ILE A 10 -14.40 5.88 -0.65
C ILE A 10 -13.29 4.89 -0.99
N GLN A 11 -12.88 4.05 -0.05
CA GLN A 11 -11.97 2.94 -0.29
C GLN A 11 -12.60 1.95 -1.28
N GLY A 12 -11.90 1.65 -2.37
CA GLY A 12 -12.38 0.77 -3.44
C GLY A 12 -12.03 -0.70 -3.25
N GLU A 13 -10.99 -1.00 -2.46
CA GLU A 13 -10.41 -2.34 -2.35
C GLU A 13 -10.17 -2.75 -0.89
N SER A 14 -9.59 -3.94 -0.68
CA SER A 14 -9.28 -4.52 0.63
C SER A 14 -10.50 -4.81 1.51
N SER A 15 -10.26 -5.26 2.74
CA SER A 15 -11.31 -5.41 3.76
C SER A 15 -11.99 -4.08 4.13
N PHE A 16 -11.43 -2.95 3.72
CA PHE A 16 -11.96 -1.60 3.94
C PHE A 16 -12.85 -1.07 2.82
N ALA A 17 -13.10 -1.85 1.76
CA ALA A 17 -13.92 -1.43 0.63
C ALA A 17 -15.30 -0.90 1.06
N GLY A 18 -15.66 0.29 0.56
CA GLY A 18 -16.92 0.97 0.87
C GLY A 18 -16.84 2.01 2.00
N LEU A 19 -15.72 2.12 2.72
CA LEU A 19 -15.55 3.08 3.81
C LEU A 19 -15.06 4.45 3.31
N PRO A 20 -15.52 5.57 3.90
CA PRO A 20 -14.93 6.89 3.66
C PRO A 20 -13.45 6.90 4.08
N CYS A 21 -12.58 7.31 3.17
CA CYS A 21 -11.12 7.27 3.34
C CYS A 21 -10.46 8.55 2.82
N ILE A 22 -9.42 9.01 3.50
CA ILE A 22 -8.51 10.05 3.00
C ILE A 22 -7.35 9.35 2.31
N PHE A 23 -7.13 9.63 1.03
CA PHE A 23 -6.01 9.13 0.27
C PHE A 23 -4.86 10.13 0.29
N ILE A 24 -3.65 9.64 0.58
CA ILE A 24 -2.39 10.36 0.45
C ILE A 24 -1.58 9.59 -0.60
N ARG A 25 -1.60 10.07 -1.85
CA ARG A 25 -0.90 9.43 -2.97
C ARG A 25 0.46 10.10 -3.18
N LEU A 26 1.54 9.35 -3.00
CA LEU A 26 2.90 9.84 -3.17
C LEU A 26 3.37 9.70 -4.63
N ALA A 27 4.44 10.42 -4.96
CA ALA A 27 5.10 10.32 -6.26
C ALA A 27 6.26 9.32 -6.22
N GLY A 28 6.57 8.74 -7.37
CA GLY A 28 7.68 7.82 -7.60
C GLY A 28 7.27 6.36 -7.49
N CYS A 29 7.66 5.55 -8.47
CA CYS A 29 7.66 4.08 -8.39
C CYS A 29 8.88 3.56 -9.16
N ASN A 30 9.52 2.51 -8.66
CA ASN A 30 10.62 1.82 -9.32
C ASN A 30 10.18 0.59 -10.12
N LEU A 31 8.90 0.21 -10.04
CA LEU A 31 8.30 -0.86 -10.84
C LEU A 31 7.61 -0.28 -12.09
N ARG A 32 7.50 -1.09 -13.15
CA ARG A 32 6.80 -0.74 -14.40
C ARG A 32 5.80 -1.84 -14.76
N CYS A 33 4.84 -2.06 -13.86
CA CYS A 33 3.79 -3.05 -14.06
C CYS A 33 3.04 -2.77 -15.37
N SER A 34 2.86 -3.80 -16.19
CA SER A 34 2.23 -3.73 -17.52
C SER A 34 0.78 -3.22 -17.51
N TRP A 35 0.09 -3.37 -16.38
CA TRP A 35 -1.30 -2.95 -16.17
C TRP A 35 -1.41 -1.83 -15.12
N CYS A 36 -0.35 -1.06 -14.88
CA CYS A 36 -0.41 0.06 -13.94
C CYS A 36 -1.46 1.09 -14.39
N ASP A 37 -2.50 1.27 -13.58
CA ASP A 37 -3.57 2.25 -13.80
C ASP A 37 -3.17 3.69 -13.40
N SER A 38 -2.02 3.83 -12.76
CA SER A 38 -1.58 5.03 -12.06
C SER A 38 -0.16 5.45 -12.46
N GLU A 39 0.21 5.23 -13.75
CA GLU A 39 1.52 5.63 -14.31
C GLU A 39 1.84 7.12 -14.12
N TYR A 40 0.82 7.97 -14.02
CA TYR A 40 0.96 9.41 -13.73
C TYR A 40 1.67 9.68 -12.39
N THR A 41 1.73 8.69 -11.50
CA THR A 41 2.44 8.78 -10.21
C THR A 41 3.94 8.51 -10.31
N PHE A 42 4.44 7.95 -11.43
CA PHE A 42 5.85 7.53 -11.54
C PHE A 42 6.84 8.69 -11.41
N THR A 43 6.42 9.91 -11.71
CA THR A 43 7.25 11.10 -11.62
C THR A 43 6.42 12.31 -11.15
N GLY A 44 7.09 13.42 -10.86
CA GLY A 44 6.44 14.66 -10.47
C GLY A 44 6.14 14.74 -8.98
N GLY A 45 4.95 15.23 -8.66
CA GLY A 45 4.51 15.50 -7.30
C GLY A 45 4.99 16.85 -6.73
N ARG A 46 4.17 17.42 -5.86
CA ARG A 46 4.47 18.64 -5.11
C ARG A 46 5.20 18.29 -3.83
N LYS A 47 6.33 18.95 -3.58
CA LYS A 47 7.03 18.84 -2.29
C LYS A 47 6.16 19.45 -1.19
N MET A 48 5.87 18.66 -0.17
CA MET A 48 5.18 19.08 1.05
C MET A 48 5.95 18.57 2.28
N SER A 49 5.95 19.39 3.32
CA SER A 49 6.38 19.03 4.68
C SER A 49 5.33 18.17 5.38
N LEU A 50 5.72 17.49 6.45
CA LEU A 50 4.79 16.70 7.28
C LEU A 50 3.67 17.59 7.85
N ASP A 51 4.01 18.80 8.31
CA ASP A 51 3.03 19.73 8.87
C ASP A 51 1.99 20.16 7.83
N GLU A 52 2.42 20.46 6.60
CA GLU A 52 1.51 20.79 5.50
C GLU A 52 0.58 19.62 5.17
N VAL A 53 1.10 18.40 5.11
CA VAL A 53 0.28 17.20 4.86
C VAL A 53 -0.74 17.01 5.98
N MET A 54 -0.32 17.06 7.24
CA MET A 54 -1.22 16.92 8.39
C MET A 54 -2.27 18.02 8.45
N GLN A 55 -1.93 19.26 8.06
CA GLN A 55 -2.92 20.33 7.96
C GLN A 55 -4.00 20.04 6.91
N GLU A 56 -3.62 19.51 5.74
CA GLU A 56 -4.61 19.10 4.72
C GLU A 56 -5.46 17.91 5.17
N VAL A 57 -4.86 16.90 5.82
CA VAL A 57 -5.62 15.76 6.38
C VAL A 57 -6.66 16.24 7.39
N ARG A 58 -6.30 17.13 8.31
CA ARG A 58 -7.23 17.65 9.34
C ARG A 58 -8.42 18.40 8.75
N LYS A 59 -8.27 19.04 7.59
CA LYS A 59 -9.38 19.72 6.88
C LYS A 59 -10.43 18.74 6.34
N LEU A 60 -10.10 17.46 6.22
CA LEU A 60 -10.99 16.42 5.66
C LEU A 60 -11.79 15.66 6.73
N ALA A 61 -11.71 16.10 7.99
CA ALA A 61 -12.57 15.64 9.07
C ALA A 61 -14.07 15.60 8.67
N PRO A 62 -14.88 14.69 9.24
CA PRO A 62 -14.56 13.79 10.37
C PRO A 62 -13.98 12.43 9.95
N VAL A 63 -13.54 12.25 8.69
CA VAL A 63 -12.98 10.97 8.25
C VAL A 63 -11.69 10.65 9.02
N LYS A 64 -11.61 9.42 9.54
CA LYS A 64 -10.49 8.94 10.37
C LYS A 64 -9.66 7.84 9.72
N LEU A 65 -10.15 7.23 8.65
CA LEU A 65 -9.40 6.28 7.85
C LEU A 65 -8.53 7.03 6.84
N VAL A 66 -7.24 6.73 6.82
CA VAL A 66 -6.25 7.31 5.91
C VAL A 66 -5.49 6.21 5.21
N GLU A 67 -5.49 6.21 3.88
CA GLU A 67 -4.63 5.35 3.08
C GLU A 67 -3.45 6.14 2.53
N ILE A 68 -2.24 5.64 2.78
CA ILE A 68 -1.02 6.11 2.14
C ILE A 68 -0.66 5.12 1.01
N THR A 69 -0.56 5.64 -0.21
CA THR A 69 -0.37 4.85 -1.45
C THR A 69 0.46 5.62 -2.48
N GLY A 70 0.66 5.06 -3.67
CA GLY A 70 1.16 5.70 -4.90
C GLY A 70 2.62 6.17 -4.92
N GLY A 71 3.25 6.25 -6.08
CA GLY A 71 3.55 5.01 -6.78
C GLY A 71 3.96 3.95 -5.75
N GLU A 72 5.24 3.82 -5.41
CA GLU A 72 5.66 3.02 -4.25
C GLU A 72 5.94 3.94 -3.05
N PRO A 73 5.04 4.01 -2.03
CA PRO A 73 5.20 4.94 -0.91
C PRO A 73 6.47 4.70 -0.09
N MET A 74 6.94 3.45 -0.02
CA MET A 74 8.17 3.11 0.71
C MET A 74 9.45 3.59 0.01
N LEU A 75 9.37 4.16 -1.21
CA LEU A 75 10.50 4.92 -1.78
C LEU A 75 10.79 6.22 -1.02
N GLN A 76 9.82 6.73 -0.27
CA GLN A 76 9.93 7.93 0.56
C GLN A 76 9.91 7.58 2.05
N GLU A 77 10.53 6.45 2.43
CA GLU A 77 10.53 5.88 3.79
C GLU A 77 10.82 6.92 4.88
N ARG A 78 11.83 7.78 4.65
CA ARG A 78 12.27 8.79 5.63
C ARG A 78 11.18 9.79 6.01
N GLU A 79 10.23 10.04 5.13
CA GLU A 79 9.11 10.94 5.37
C GLU A 79 7.81 10.19 5.67
N VAL A 80 7.59 9.03 5.04
CA VAL A 80 6.33 8.30 5.20
C VAL A 80 6.19 7.66 6.58
N ILE A 81 7.29 7.18 7.18
CA ILE A 81 7.27 6.59 8.52
C ILE A 81 6.85 7.63 9.58
N PRO A 82 7.49 8.81 9.66
CA PRO A 82 7.02 9.87 10.58
C PRO A 82 5.57 10.31 10.32
N LEU A 83 5.11 10.32 9.06
CA LEU A 83 3.71 10.64 8.76
C LEU A 83 2.75 9.62 9.36
N MET A 84 3.03 8.33 9.22
CA MET A 84 2.23 7.26 9.83
C MET A 84 2.16 7.40 11.35
N GLU A 85 3.30 7.67 12.00
CA GLU A 85 3.36 7.86 13.45
C GLU A 85 2.51 9.06 13.91
N LEU A 86 2.59 10.19 13.19
CA LEU A 86 1.78 11.38 13.48
C LEU A 86 0.27 11.13 13.30
N LEU A 87 -0.11 10.44 12.23
CA LEU A 87 -1.50 10.07 11.98
C LEU A 87 -2.04 9.16 13.09
N LEU A 88 -1.29 8.13 13.47
CA LEU A 88 -1.65 7.24 14.57
C LEU A 88 -1.79 8.00 15.90
N ALA A 89 -0.85 8.92 16.19
CA ALA A 89 -0.89 9.74 17.40
C ALA A 89 -2.12 10.66 17.48
N GLU A 90 -2.67 11.07 16.33
CA GLU A 90 -3.92 11.86 16.23
C GLU A 90 -5.20 11.01 16.12
N GLY A 91 -5.07 9.70 16.33
CA GLY A 91 -6.17 8.75 16.35
C GLY A 91 -6.79 8.49 14.97
N TYR A 92 -5.99 8.60 13.90
CA TYR A 92 -6.38 8.07 12.59
C TYR A 92 -6.10 6.56 12.54
N GLU A 93 -6.92 5.86 11.79
CA GLU A 93 -6.64 4.49 11.33
C GLU A 93 -5.88 4.60 10.01
N VAL A 94 -4.73 3.95 9.92
CA VAL A 94 -3.77 4.16 8.82
C VAL A 94 -3.58 2.87 8.04
N LEU A 95 -3.86 2.94 6.74
CA LEU A 95 -3.58 1.91 5.75
C LEU A 95 -2.30 2.29 4.98
N LEU A 96 -1.46 1.30 4.71
CA LEU A 96 -0.33 1.41 3.78
C LEU A 96 -0.54 0.44 2.63
N GLU A 97 -0.71 0.96 1.41
CA GLU A 97 -0.72 0.14 0.20
C GLU A 97 0.66 0.17 -0.46
N THR A 98 1.30 -0.99 -0.62
CA THR A 98 2.68 -1.10 -1.11
C THR A 98 2.87 -2.37 -1.95
N SER A 99 3.83 -2.36 -2.88
CA SER A 99 4.24 -3.57 -3.61
C SER A 99 5.04 -4.56 -2.76
N GLY A 100 5.56 -4.11 -1.61
CA GLY A 100 6.48 -4.89 -0.79
C GLY A 100 7.85 -5.14 -1.43
N GLU A 101 8.23 -4.39 -2.48
CA GLU A 101 9.60 -4.36 -3.01
C GLU A 101 10.60 -3.71 -2.04
N ARG A 102 10.11 -2.90 -1.10
CA ARG A 102 10.90 -2.27 -0.05
C ARG A 102 10.70 -2.96 1.30
N PRO A 103 11.71 -2.95 2.19
CA PRO A 103 11.55 -3.49 3.54
C PRO A 103 10.44 -2.79 4.32
N LEU A 104 9.63 -3.56 5.05
CA LEU A 104 8.51 -3.04 5.85
C LEU A 104 8.76 -3.08 7.36
N ALA A 105 9.98 -3.43 7.80
CA ALA A 105 10.31 -3.58 9.22
C ALA A 105 10.23 -2.27 10.02
N SER A 106 10.34 -1.11 9.35
CA SER A 106 10.21 0.21 9.96
C SER A 106 8.76 0.70 10.03
N VAL A 107 7.82 0.03 9.35
CA VAL A 107 6.39 0.40 9.38
C VAL A 107 5.84 0.16 10.79
N PRO A 108 5.20 1.15 11.43
CA PRO A 108 4.63 0.96 12.76
C PRO A 108 3.67 -0.24 12.81
N PRO A 109 3.72 -1.10 13.84
CA PRO A 109 2.89 -2.30 13.90
C PRO A 109 1.37 -2.05 13.85
N GLN A 110 0.92 -0.85 14.21
CA GLN A 110 -0.49 -0.42 14.17
C GLN A 110 -0.96 -0.01 12.78
N VAL A 111 -0.05 0.23 11.83
CA VAL A 111 -0.42 0.49 10.44
C VAL A 111 -0.85 -0.82 9.80
N HIS A 112 -2.03 -0.79 9.18
CA HIS A 112 -2.57 -1.91 8.44
C HIS A 112 -1.93 -1.96 7.05
N LYS A 113 -1.12 -2.99 6.79
CA LYS A 113 -0.36 -3.12 5.54
C LYS A 113 -1.18 -3.90 4.53
N ILE A 114 -1.39 -3.33 3.35
CA ILE A 114 -1.97 -3.97 2.19
C ILE A 114 -0.84 -4.15 1.19
N VAL A 115 -0.36 -5.39 1.08
CA VAL A 115 0.83 -5.71 0.30
C VAL A 115 0.42 -6.41 -1.00
N ASP A 116 0.63 -5.75 -2.13
CA ASP A 116 0.36 -6.30 -3.45
C ASP A 116 1.58 -7.04 -4.00
N VAL A 117 1.57 -8.37 -3.84
CA VAL A 117 2.60 -9.26 -4.40
C VAL A 117 2.34 -9.35 -5.90
N LYS A 118 3.09 -8.52 -6.65
CA LYS A 118 2.99 -8.46 -8.10
C LYS A 118 3.17 -9.85 -8.71
N CYS A 119 2.23 -10.25 -9.56
CA CYS A 119 2.26 -11.52 -10.26
C CYS A 119 3.06 -11.41 -11.58
N PRO A 120 3.54 -12.52 -12.18
CA PRO A 120 4.35 -12.50 -13.40
C PRO A 120 3.75 -11.70 -14.57
N GLY A 121 2.42 -11.69 -14.72
CA GLY A 121 1.70 -10.93 -15.74
C GLY A 121 1.89 -9.42 -15.66
N SER A 122 2.27 -8.90 -14.48
CA SER A 122 2.70 -7.50 -14.33
C SER A 122 4.04 -7.19 -15.00
N GLY A 123 4.86 -8.19 -15.29
CA GLY A 123 6.27 -8.00 -15.66
C GLY A 123 7.21 -7.80 -14.46
N GLU A 124 6.68 -7.67 -13.24
CA GLU A 124 7.41 -7.35 -12.00
C GLU A 124 7.30 -8.45 -10.94
N GLY A 125 7.01 -9.69 -11.36
CA GLY A 125 6.69 -10.81 -10.47
C GLY A 125 7.78 -11.25 -9.48
N GLY A 126 9.01 -10.74 -9.65
CA GLY A 126 10.14 -11.00 -8.77
C GLY A 126 10.47 -9.86 -7.80
N GLY A 127 9.70 -8.77 -7.80
CA GLY A 127 9.99 -7.57 -7.01
C GLY A 127 9.77 -7.75 -5.51
N PHE A 128 8.91 -8.67 -5.09
CA PHE A 128 8.51 -8.79 -3.68
C PHE A 128 9.65 -9.28 -2.77
N ARG A 129 9.91 -8.57 -1.67
CA ARG A 129 10.89 -8.99 -0.67
C ARG A 129 10.28 -9.96 0.33
N LEU A 130 10.72 -11.22 0.27
CA LEU A 130 10.22 -12.29 1.15
C LEU A 130 10.41 -12.02 2.65
N GLU A 131 11.40 -11.22 3.05
CA GLU A 131 11.60 -10.80 4.44
C GLU A 131 10.39 -10.06 5.02
N ASN A 132 9.62 -9.36 4.17
CA ASN A 132 8.40 -8.66 4.59
C ASN A 132 7.34 -9.60 5.15
N LEU A 133 7.34 -10.88 4.75
CA LEU A 133 6.43 -11.88 5.32
C LEU A 133 6.66 -12.15 6.80
N THR A 134 7.78 -11.71 7.38
CA THR A 134 8.08 -11.87 8.81
C THR A 134 7.51 -10.74 9.68
N VAL A 135 7.16 -9.61 9.07
CA VAL A 135 6.62 -8.42 9.76
C VAL A 135 5.13 -8.20 9.48
N LEU A 136 4.51 -9.12 8.74
CA LEU A 136 3.06 -9.17 8.60
C LEU A 136 2.43 -9.63 9.93
N THR A 137 1.28 -9.03 10.22
CA THR A 137 0.39 -9.38 11.32
C THR A 137 -0.89 -10.02 10.79
N ALA A 138 -1.72 -10.57 11.67
CA ALA A 138 -3.03 -11.12 11.29
C ALA A 138 -4.02 -10.05 10.81
N GLY A 139 -3.74 -8.76 11.06
CA GLY A 139 -4.53 -7.64 10.53
C GLY A 139 -4.21 -7.38 9.07
N ASP A 140 -2.93 -7.42 8.70
CA ASP A 140 -2.44 -7.06 7.37
C ASP A 140 -3.05 -7.90 6.23
N GLU A 141 -3.01 -7.41 5.00
CA GLU A 141 -3.59 -8.05 3.83
C GLU A 141 -2.53 -8.31 2.77
N VAL A 142 -2.64 -9.45 2.09
CA VAL A 142 -1.84 -9.72 0.88
C VAL A 142 -2.75 -9.82 -0.33
N LYS A 143 -2.50 -8.95 -1.30
CA LYS A 143 -3.24 -8.82 -2.55
C LYS A 143 -2.44 -9.44 -3.70
N PHE A 144 -3.16 -10.09 -4.61
CA PHE A 144 -2.65 -10.55 -5.90
C PHE A 144 -3.59 -10.05 -7.00
N VAL A 145 -3.07 -9.18 -7.87
CA VAL A 145 -3.75 -8.77 -9.09
C VAL A 145 -3.42 -9.75 -10.22
N LEU A 146 -4.46 -10.28 -10.88
CA LEU A 146 -4.37 -11.41 -11.81
C LEU A 146 -4.77 -11.00 -13.23
N ALA A 147 -3.82 -11.03 -14.17
CA ALA A 147 -4.10 -10.77 -15.58
C ALA A 147 -4.52 -12.03 -16.35
N ASN A 148 -4.09 -13.22 -15.88
CA ASN A 148 -4.33 -14.48 -16.56
C ASN A 148 -4.19 -15.69 -15.62
N ARG A 149 -4.34 -16.90 -16.18
CA ARG A 149 -4.23 -18.15 -15.44
C ARG A 149 -2.86 -18.37 -14.79
N ALA A 150 -1.77 -17.92 -15.42
CA ALA A 150 -0.43 -18.10 -14.84
C ALA A 150 -0.25 -17.28 -13.55
N ASP A 151 -0.87 -16.11 -13.46
CA ASP A 151 -0.86 -15.30 -12.24
C ASP A 151 -1.62 -15.99 -11.11
N TYR A 152 -2.78 -16.60 -11.42
CA TYR A 152 -3.52 -17.38 -10.43
C TYR A 152 -2.72 -18.57 -9.91
N ASP A 153 -2.05 -19.32 -10.80
CA ASP A 153 -1.23 -20.46 -10.40
C ASP A 153 -0.02 -19.99 -9.57
N PHE A 154 0.61 -18.86 -9.94
CA PHE A 154 1.67 -18.22 -9.15
C PHE A 154 1.19 -17.83 -7.75
N ALA A 155 0.05 -17.14 -7.63
CA ALA A 155 -0.49 -16.70 -6.34
C ALA A 155 -0.77 -17.90 -5.42
N ARG A 156 -1.37 -18.97 -5.95
CA ARG A 156 -1.60 -20.21 -5.21
C ARG A 156 -0.31 -20.87 -4.75
N GLU A 157 0.70 -20.95 -5.62
CA GLU A 157 1.99 -21.52 -5.27
C GLU A 157 2.70 -20.68 -4.20
N PHE A 158 2.69 -19.36 -4.34
CA PHE A 158 3.25 -18.42 -3.37
C PHE A 158 2.62 -18.63 -1.99
N MET A 159 1.28 -18.66 -1.93
CA MET A 159 0.53 -18.92 -0.69
C MET A 159 0.93 -20.23 -0.04
N SER A 160 0.96 -21.33 -0.81
CA SER A 160 1.30 -22.65 -0.30
C SER A 160 2.74 -22.74 0.17
N ARG A 161 3.68 -22.21 -0.63
CA ARG A 161 5.12 -22.27 -0.36
C ARG A 161 5.50 -21.48 0.89
N HIS A 162 4.87 -20.33 1.09
CA HIS A 162 5.20 -19.42 2.18
C HIS A 162 4.26 -19.55 3.39
N LYS A 163 3.34 -20.52 3.35
CA LYS A 163 2.29 -20.72 4.37
C LYS A 163 1.60 -19.41 4.72
N LEU A 164 1.17 -18.68 3.69
CA LEU A 164 0.75 -17.29 3.84
C LEU A 164 -0.40 -17.13 4.83
N THR A 165 -1.32 -18.11 4.85
CA THR A 165 -2.46 -18.16 5.76
C THR A 165 -2.08 -18.31 7.23
N ASP A 166 -0.87 -18.79 7.54
CA ASP A 166 -0.36 -18.84 8.92
C ASP A 166 0.08 -17.44 9.40
N LYS A 167 0.27 -16.49 8.48
CA LYS A 167 0.75 -15.13 8.73
C LYS A 167 -0.41 -14.14 8.78
N THR A 168 -1.26 -14.18 7.76
CA THR A 168 -2.50 -13.42 7.70
C THR A 168 -3.62 -14.24 7.04
N PRO A 169 -4.85 -14.23 7.59
CA PRO A 169 -6.00 -14.82 6.94
C PRO A 169 -6.53 -13.98 5.77
N ASN A 170 -6.10 -12.72 5.63
CA ASN A 170 -6.66 -11.77 4.69
C ASN A 170 -5.89 -11.79 3.37
N VAL A 171 -6.34 -12.63 2.44
CA VAL A 171 -5.75 -12.76 1.10
C VAL A 171 -6.78 -12.37 0.04
N LEU A 172 -6.39 -11.45 -0.84
CA LEU A 172 -7.25 -10.86 -1.86
C LEU A 172 -6.77 -11.25 -3.26
N PHE A 173 -7.71 -11.65 -4.11
CA PHE A 173 -7.46 -11.92 -5.53
C PHE A 173 -8.33 -10.95 -6.33
N SER A 174 -7.71 -10.08 -7.13
CA SER A 174 -8.41 -9.09 -7.95
C SER A 174 -8.03 -9.22 -9.43
N PRO A 175 -8.93 -8.88 -10.37
CA PRO A 175 -8.59 -8.83 -11.79
C PRO A 175 -7.66 -7.63 -12.09
N ALA A 176 -6.78 -7.79 -13.08
CA ALA A 176 -6.00 -6.69 -13.68
C ALA A 176 -6.83 -5.81 -14.61
#